data_AF-A0AAD5AYZ9-F1
#
_entry.id   AF-A0AAD5AYZ9-F1
#
_cell.length_a   1.000
_cell.length_b   1.000
_cell.length_c   1.000
_cell.angle_alpha   90.00
_cell.angle_beta   90.00
_cell.angle_gamma   90.00
#
_symmetry.space_group_name_H-M   'P 1'
#
loop_
_entity.id
_entity.type
_entity.pdbx_description
1 polymer ?
#
loop_
_entity_poly.entity_id
_entity_poly.type
_entity_poly.pdbx_seq_one_letter_code
_entity_poly.pdbx_strand_id
1 'polypeptide(L)'
;MLFTVIYGARKKLIKVDGADYTSLMTQVKKKFLISEKDLMLQDVTGVEVDEDVFTDLLEERSHDILWRVVDKDSECSVLNSSCSSQTDTLSVSSETDDSAGPSSKRPRLDGLFEAKRFVRNILVENAGGPAILDEYKEHGKLTDS
;
A
#
# COMPACT_ATOMS: atom_id res chain seq x y z
N MET A 1 -19.18 -6.87 17.07
CA MET A 1 -18.92 -6.54 15.66
C MET A 1 -17.72 -7.31 15.13
N LEU A 2 -17.66 -7.53 13.82
CA LEU A 2 -16.53 -8.14 13.13
C LEU A 2 -15.83 -7.05 12.30
N PHE A 3 -14.52 -6.98 12.40
CA PHE A 3 -13.70 -6.00 11.67
C PHE A 3 -12.63 -6.71 10.88
N THR A 4 -12.50 -6.34 9.61
CA THR A 4 -11.38 -6.79 8.80
C THR A 4 -10.24 -5.82 8.99
N VAL A 5 -9.11 -6.29 9.53
CA VAL A 5 -7.96 -5.46 9.84
C VAL A 5 -6.72 -5.93 9.09
N ILE A 6 -5.98 -5.00 8.50
CA ILE A 6 -4.71 -5.22 7.82
C ILE A 6 -3.58 -4.55 8.63
N TYR A 7 -2.52 -5.29 8.90
CA TYR A 7 -1.29 -4.77 9.49
C TYR A 7 -0.08 -5.36 8.75
N GLY A 8 0.68 -4.49 8.06
CA GLY A 8 1.73 -4.91 7.13
C GLY A 8 1.17 -5.84 6.04
N ALA A 9 1.78 -7.01 5.87
CA ALA A 9 1.32 -8.04 4.91
C ALA A 9 0.24 -8.99 5.47
N ARG A 10 -0.25 -8.76 6.70
CA ARG A 10 -1.17 -9.68 7.39
C ARG A 10 -2.57 -9.09 7.43
N LYS A 11 -3.56 -9.89 7.04
CA LYS A 11 -5.00 -9.55 7.13
C LYS A 11 -5.68 -10.51 8.10
N LYS A 12 -6.46 -9.99 9.05
CA LYS A 12 -7.21 -10.79 10.02
C LYS A 12 -8.61 -10.24 10.22
N LEU A 13 -9.53 -11.14 10.54
CA LEU A 13 -10.88 -10.80 10.99
C LEU A 13 -10.91 -10.82 12.51
N ILE A 14 -11.30 -9.71 13.12
CA ILE A 14 -11.28 -9.50 14.57
C ILE A 14 -12.70 -9.28 15.05
N LYS A 15 -13.13 -10.09 16.01
CA LYS A 15 -14.42 -9.91 16.69
C LYS A 15 -14.22 -9.05 17.93
N VAL A 16 -14.87 -7.90 17.97
CA VAL A 16 -14.89 -6.98 19.13
C VAL A 16 -16.30 -6.97 19.71
N ASP A 17 -16.43 -7.01 21.03
CA ASP A 17 -17.74 -7.10 21.71
C ASP A 17 -18.41 -5.72 21.90
N GLY A 18 -17.94 -4.68 21.20
CA GLY A 18 -18.45 -3.31 21.21
C GLY A 18 -17.97 -2.51 20.00
N ALA A 19 -18.43 -1.26 19.91
CA ALA A 19 -18.07 -0.30 18.86
C ALA A 19 -16.98 0.68 19.33
N ASP A 20 -16.08 0.23 20.22
CA ASP A 20 -15.09 1.12 20.83
C ASP A 20 -13.74 1.00 20.10
N TYR A 21 -13.16 2.15 19.79
CA TYR A 21 -11.85 2.27 19.16
C TYR A 21 -10.75 1.59 20.01
N THR A 22 -10.74 1.87 21.31
CA THR A 22 -9.75 1.33 22.26
C THR A 22 -9.81 -0.21 22.32
N SER A 23 -11.02 -0.77 22.41
CA SER A 23 -11.27 -2.21 22.40
C SER A 23 -10.74 -2.87 21.11
N LEU A 24 -10.97 -2.23 19.95
CA LEU A 24 -10.41 -2.70 18.68
C LEU A 24 -8.89 -2.69 18.71
N MET A 25 -8.26 -1.59 19.14
CA MET A 25 -6.80 -1.46 19.19
C MET A 25 -6.13 -2.44 20.13
N THR A 26 -6.69 -2.69 21.32
CA THR A 26 -6.21 -3.73 22.22
C THR A 26 -6.29 -5.12 21.58
N GLN A 27 -7.39 -5.42 20.90
CA GLN A 27 -7.53 -6.70 20.20
C GLN A 27 -6.57 -6.85 19.03
N VAL A 28 -6.36 -5.79 18.24
CA VAL A 28 -5.38 -5.76 17.15
C VAL A 28 -3.99 -6.05 17.71
N LYS A 29 -3.55 -5.31 18.73
CA LYS A 29 -2.24 -5.51 19.37
C LYS A 29 -2.05 -6.97 19.81
N LYS A 30 -3.06 -7.53 20.49
CA LYS A 30 -3.06 -8.94 20.94
C LYS A 30 -3.04 -9.94 19.79
N LYS A 31 -3.86 -9.75 18.75
CA LYS A 31 -4.01 -10.70 17.63
C LYS A 31 -2.84 -10.67 16.67
N PHE A 32 -2.20 -9.53 16.50
CA PHE A 32 -1.04 -9.36 15.63
C PHE A 32 0.30 -9.49 16.38
N LEU A 33 0.25 -9.71 17.71
CA LEU A 33 1.42 -9.81 18.59
C LEU A 33 2.32 -8.58 18.45
N ILE A 34 1.71 -7.41 18.41
CA ILE A 34 2.41 -6.13 18.28
C ILE A 34 2.79 -5.69 19.70
N SER A 35 4.04 -5.27 19.87
CA SER A 35 4.51 -4.66 21.13
C SER A 35 3.73 -3.38 21.44
N GLU A 36 3.93 -2.77 22.62
CA GLU A 36 3.33 -1.49 23.01
C GLU A 36 3.86 -0.30 22.19
N LYS A 37 3.77 -0.39 20.86
CA LYS A 37 4.01 0.69 19.92
C LYS A 37 2.76 1.55 19.80
N ASP A 38 3.01 2.80 19.43
CA ASP A 38 1.97 3.69 18.95
C ASP A 38 1.53 3.24 17.57
N LEU A 39 0.24 2.92 17.46
CA LEU A 39 -0.39 2.46 16.23
C LEU A 39 -1.40 3.51 15.79
N MET A 40 -1.46 3.74 14.49
CA MET A 40 -2.47 4.58 13.85
C MET A 40 -3.44 3.69 13.11
N LEU A 41 -4.74 4.00 13.22
CA LEU A 41 -5.79 3.38 12.44
C LEU A 41 -6.01 4.21 11.18
N GLN A 42 -6.17 3.53 10.04
CA GLN A 42 -6.44 4.14 8.75
C GLN A 42 -7.61 3.44 8.07
N ASP A 43 -8.36 4.19 7.28
CA ASP A 43 -9.35 3.64 6.36
C ASP A 43 -8.69 2.96 5.15
N VAL A 44 -9.49 2.31 4.30
CA VAL A 44 -9.05 1.71 3.03
C VAL A 44 -8.36 2.72 2.09
N THR A 45 -8.70 4.00 2.22
CA THR A 45 -8.11 5.12 1.46
C THR A 45 -6.76 5.57 2.01
N GLY A 46 -6.36 5.10 3.20
CA GLY A 46 -5.13 5.50 3.88
C GLY A 46 -5.27 6.77 4.74
N VAL A 47 -6.50 7.28 4.93
CA VAL A 47 -6.77 8.41 5.83
C VAL A 47 -6.72 7.91 7.28
N GLU A 48 -6.01 8.63 8.14
CA GLU A 48 -5.98 8.36 9.59
C GLU A 48 -7.35 8.60 10.22
N VAL A 49 -7.75 7.68 11.09
CA VAL A 49 -9.05 7.71 11.77
C VAL A 49 -8.82 7.76 13.27
N ASP A 50 -9.24 8.88 13.83
CA ASP A 50 -9.25 9.14 15.26
C ASP A 50 -10.46 8.48 15.97
N GLU A 51 -10.42 8.45 17.30
CA GLU A 51 -11.43 7.80 18.14
C GLU A 51 -12.82 8.44 18.02
N ASP A 52 -12.88 9.76 17.85
CA ASP A 52 -14.13 10.50 17.66
C ASP A 52 -14.78 10.20 16.32
N VAL A 53 -13.98 10.10 15.25
CA VAL A 53 -14.45 9.78 13.90
C VAL A 53 -14.78 8.28 13.74
N PHE A 54 -14.13 7.41 14.51
CA PHE A 54 -14.34 5.96 14.42
C PHE A 54 -15.80 5.57 14.60
N THR A 55 -16.47 6.16 15.59
CA THR A 55 -17.87 5.83 15.91
C THR A 55 -18.81 6.27 14.79
N ASP A 56 -18.62 7.50 14.28
CA ASP A 56 -19.40 8.06 13.16
C ASP A 56 -19.28 7.17 11.91
N LEU A 57 -18.08 6.67 11.63
CA LEU A 57 -17.83 5.78 10.49
C LEU A 57 -18.53 4.43 10.63
N LEU A 58 -18.68 3.91 11.86
CA LEU A 58 -19.43 2.67 12.10
C LEU A 58 -20.95 2.84 11.96
N GLU A 59 -21.46 4.05 12.24
CA GLU A 59 -22.86 4.38 12.07
C GLU A 59 -23.20 4.63 10.58
N GLU A 60 -22.31 5.30 9.86
CA GLU A 60 -22.53 5.65 8.45
C GLU A 60 -22.25 4.49 7.49
N ARG A 61 -21.15 3.75 7.71
CA ARG A 61 -20.77 2.60 6.89
C ARG A 61 -21.14 1.30 7.58
N SER A 62 -21.92 0.48 6.87
CA SER A 62 -22.20 -0.91 7.24
C SER A 62 -20.93 -1.70 7.59
N HIS A 63 -21.07 -2.74 8.42
CA HIS A 63 -20.02 -3.52 9.13
C HIS A 63 -18.84 -4.11 8.32
N ASP A 64 -18.70 -3.79 7.04
CA ASP A 64 -17.69 -4.33 6.12
C ASP A 64 -16.49 -3.39 5.92
N ILE A 65 -16.21 -2.54 6.92
CA ILE A 65 -15.09 -1.59 6.87
C ILE A 65 -13.76 -2.34 6.99
N LEU A 66 -12.86 -2.05 6.04
CA LEU A 66 -11.50 -2.55 6.03
C LEU A 66 -10.58 -1.54 6.70
N TRP A 67 -10.14 -1.86 7.90
CA TRP A 67 -9.22 -1.04 8.66
C TRP A 67 -7.77 -1.42 8.35
N ARG A 68 -6.92 -0.42 8.17
CA ARG A 68 -5.47 -0.57 8.07
C ARG A 68 -4.85 -0.04 9.34
N VAL A 69 -3.91 -0.78 9.90
CA VAL A 69 -3.16 -0.38 11.09
C VAL A 69 -1.70 -0.21 10.69
N VAL A 70 -1.10 0.90 11.10
CA VAL A 70 0.28 1.28 10.75
C VAL A 70 1.02 1.72 12.01
N ASP A 71 2.31 1.42 12.10
CA ASP A 71 3.16 1.91 13.19
C ASP A 71 3.35 3.43 13.03
N LYS A 72 3.13 4.21 14.09
CA LYS A 72 3.31 5.68 14.09
C LYS A 72 4.75 6.10 13.78
N ASP A 73 5.69 5.31 14.27
CA ASP A 73 7.14 5.53 14.07
C ASP A 73 7.65 4.90 12.75
N SER A 74 6.83 4.11 12.07
CA SER A 74 7.13 3.74 10.68
C SER A 74 6.78 4.93 9.80
N GLU A 75 7.72 5.85 9.67
CA GLU A 75 7.85 6.67 8.47
C GLU A 75 8.15 5.77 7.27
N CYS A 76 7.13 5.01 6.83
CA CYS A 76 7.23 4.13 5.68
C CYS A 76 6.08 4.41 4.72
N SER A 77 6.41 5.34 3.82
CA SER A 77 6.22 5.18 2.39
C SER A 77 4.80 4.93 1.92
N VAL A 78 4.21 6.00 1.40
CA VAL A 78 3.21 5.99 0.32
C VAL A 78 3.82 5.33 -0.92
N LEU A 79 4.17 4.05 -0.88
CA LEU A 79 4.62 3.28 -2.03
C LEU A 79 4.20 1.82 -1.86
N ASN A 80 3.16 1.50 -2.63
CA ASN A 80 2.98 0.23 -3.33
C ASN A 80 2.88 -1.04 -2.47
N SER A 81 1.66 -1.55 -2.46
CA SER A 81 1.39 -2.99 -2.37
C SER A 81 2.06 -3.71 -3.55
N SER A 82 3.35 -4.00 -3.44
CA SER A 82 4.06 -4.91 -4.35
C SER A 82 4.66 -6.08 -3.56
N CYS A 83 4.09 -7.24 -3.85
CA CYS A 83 4.64 -8.58 -3.74
C CYS A 83 5.95 -8.77 -2.93
N SER A 84 5.81 -9.50 -1.82
CA SER A 84 6.87 -10.25 -1.17
C SER A 84 7.56 -11.19 -2.19
N SER A 85 8.80 -10.86 -2.57
CA SER A 85 9.77 -11.85 -3.07
C SER A 85 11.00 -11.77 -2.18
N GLN A 86 11.10 -12.71 -1.25
CA GLN A 86 12.33 -13.02 -0.53
C GLN A 86 13.33 -13.58 -1.55
N THR A 87 14.47 -12.93 -1.72
CA THR A 87 15.72 -13.60 -2.09
C THR A 87 16.89 -12.90 -1.39
N ASP A 88 17.45 -13.65 -0.45
CA ASP A 88 18.87 -13.86 -0.17
C ASP A 88 19.77 -12.67 0.21
N THR A 89 20.13 -12.73 1.49
CA THR A 89 21.33 -12.18 2.13
C THR A 89 22.58 -12.31 1.27
N LEU A 90 23.28 -11.20 1.02
CA LEU A 90 24.74 -11.16 0.99
C LEU A 90 25.23 -9.82 1.55
N SER A 91 25.83 -9.89 2.74
CA SER A 91 26.66 -8.84 3.32
C SER A 91 28.00 -8.79 2.60
N VAL A 92 28.45 -7.60 2.20
CA VAL A 92 29.86 -7.30 1.94
C VAL A 92 30.18 -5.94 2.54
N SER A 93 31.16 -5.93 3.43
CA SER A 93 31.65 -4.76 4.15
C SER A 93 32.65 -3.94 3.33
N SER A 94 32.58 -2.62 3.51
CA SER A 94 33.64 -1.60 3.60
C SER A 94 34.73 -1.52 2.51
N GLU A 95 34.77 -0.37 1.82
CA GLU A 95 35.98 0.45 1.72
C GLU A 95 35.62 1.91 1.39
N THR A 96 36.31 2.82 2.08
CA THR A 96 36.28 4.28 1.99
C THR A 96 37.02 4.78 0.74
N ASP A 97 36.44 5.73 0.00
CA ASP A 97 37.22 6.83 -0.58
C ASP A 97 36.37 8.07 -0.88
N ASP A 98 37.00 9.23 -0.70
CA ASP A 98 36.44 10.58 -0.66
C ASP A 98 36.65 11.25 -2.04
N SER A 99 35.57 11.66 -2.71
CA SER A 99 35.70 12.60 -3.84
C SER A 99 34.40 13.33 -4.18
N ALA A 100 34.47 14.65 -4.06
CA ALA A 100 33.42 15.59 -4.39
C ALA A 100 33.13 15.64 -5.91
N GLY A 101 31.84 15.57 -6.26
CA GLY A 101 31.31 15.89 -7.59
C GLY A 101 29.77 15.83 -7.60
N PRO A 102 29.05 16.79 -8.23
CA PRO A 102 27.60 16.86 -8.11
C PRO A 102 26.93 15.78 -8.97
N SER A 103 26.46 14.71 -8.32
CA SER A 103 25.71 13.64 -8.98
C SER A 103 24.35 14.16 -9.45
N SER A 104 24.24 14.37 -10.75
CA SER A 104 23.00 14.45 -11.52
C SER A 104 22.08 13.28 -11.14
N LYS A 105 21.04 13.54 -10.34
CA LYS A 105 20.01 12.55 -9.99
C LYS A 105 19.10 12.32 -11.20
N ARG A 106 19.51 11.44 -12.11
CA ARG A 106 18.59 10.85 -13.10
C ARG A 106 17.49 10.08 -12.34
N PRO A 107 16.20 10.31 -12.61
CA PRO A 107 15.14 9.47 -12.06
C PRO A 107 15.34 8.03 -12.56
N ARG A 108 15.27 7.07 -11.63
CA ARG A 108 15.45 5.64 -11.91
C ARG A 108 14.41 5.18 -12.94
N LEU A 109 14.91 4.63 -14.05
CA LEU A 109 14.15 4.14 -15.21
C LEU A 109 13.13 3.03 -14.86
N ASP A 110 13.28 2.38 -13.69
CA ASP A 110 12.44 1.27 -13.23
C ASP A 110 10.94 1.60 -13.16
N GLY A 111 10.59 2.79 -12.64
CA GLY A 111 9.19 3.17 -12.49
C GLY A 111 8.47 3.35 -13.84
N LEU A 112 9.20 3.75 -14.89
CA LEU A 112 8.63 3.89 -16.24
C LEU A 112 8.36 2.53 -16.87
N PHE A 113 9.24 1.56 -16.63
CA PHE A 113 9.08 0.20 -17.17
C PHE A 113 7.92 -0.53 -16.47
N GLU A 114 7.80 -0.37 -15.15
CA GLU A 114 6.71 -0.93 -14.36
C GLU A 114 5.35 -0.35 -14.75
N ALA A 115 5.26 0.99 -14.88
CA ALA A 115 4.03 1.66 -15.31
C ALA A 115 3.60 1.24 -16.73
N LYS A 116 4.53 1.15 -17.68
CA LYS A 116 4.24 0.68 -19.06
C LYS A 116 3.69 -0.74 -19.08
N ARG A 117 4.23 -1.63 -18.24
CA ARG A 117 3.75 -3.01 -18.14
C ARG A 117 2.35 -3.07 -17.56
N PHE A 118 2.07 -2.29 -16.52
CA PHE A 118 0.75 -2.21 -15.90
C PHE A 118 -0.32 -1.73 -16.87
N VAL A 119 -0.08 -0.63 -17.58
CA VAL A 119 -1.01 -0.09 -18.58
C VAL A 119 -1.27 -1.10 -19.70
N ARG A 120 -0.24 -1.78 -20.19
CA ARG A 120 -0.39 -2.84 -21.19
C ARG A 120 -1.30 -3.97 -20.70
N ASN A 121 -1.15 -4.41 -19.46
CA ASN A 121 -1.98 -5.48 -18.90
C ASN A 121 -3.46 -5.09 -18.82
N ILE A 122 -3.77 -3.86 -18.38
CA ILE A 122 -5.14 -3.34 -18.33
C ILE A 122 -5.77 -3.26 -19.73
N LEU A 123 -5.00 -2.83 -20.73
CA LEU A 123 -5.48 -2.75 -22.11
C LEU A 123 -5.77 -4.14 -22.69
N VAL A 124 -5.00 -5.17 -22.34
CA VAL A 124 -5.27 -6.54 -22.79
C VAL A 124 -6.54 -7.12 -22.17
N GLU A 125 -6.85 -6.75 -20.92
CA GLU A 125 -8.05 -7.23 -20.21
C GLU A 125 -9.36 -6.60 -20.74
N ASN A 126 -9.28 -5.42 -21.33
CA ASN A 126 -10.44 -4.71 -21.87
C ASN A 126 -10.76 -5.10 -23.31
N ALA A 127 -12.05 -5.27 -23.63
CA ALA A 127 -12.52 -5.69 -24.96
C ALA A 127 -12.09 -4.76 -26.12
N GLY A 128 -11.79 -3.48 -25.85
CA GLY A 128 -11.31 -2.50 -26.84
C GLY A 128 -9.80 -2.20 -26.77
N GLY A 129 -9.09 -2.70 -25.76
CA GLY A 129 -7.68 -2.33 -25.60
C GLY A 129 -6.69 -3.00 -26.58
N PRO A 130 -6.95 -4.17 -27.18
CA PRO A 130 -6.12 -4.68 -28.28
C PRO A 130 -6.05 -3.73 -29.48
N ALA A 131 -7.17 -3.09 -29.85
CA ALA A 131 -7.21 -2.13 -30.96
C ALA A 131 -6.33 -0.89 -30.69
N ILE A 132 -6.40 -0.36 -29.46
CA ILE A 132 -5.57 0.75 -28.98
C ILE A 132 -4.08 0.38 -29.02
N LEU A 133 -3.74 -0.84 -28.59
CA LEU A 133 -2.36 -1.32 -28.61
C LEU A 133 -1.82 -1.49 -30.03
N ASP A 134 -2.65 -1.89 -30.98
CA ASP A 134 -2.24 -2.09 -32.37
C ASP A 134 -2.08 -0.76 -33.11
N GLU A 135 -2.99 0.20 -32.92
CA GLU A 135 -2.84 1.55 -33.45
C GLU A 135 -1.57 2.22 -32.92
N TYR A 136 -1.30 2.08 -31.61
CA TYR A 136 -0.10 2.62 -31.00
C TYR A 136 1.20 1.98 -31.53
N LYS A 137 1.19 0.69 -31.88
CA LYS A 137 2.36 0.03 -32.51
C LYS A 137 2.62 0.53 -33.92
N GLU A 138 1.56 0.82 -34.67
CA GLU A 138 1.65 1.24 -36.07
C GLU A 138 2.05 2.72 -36.20
N HIS A 139 1.43 3.60 -35.40
CA HIS A 139 1.59 5.04 -35.55
C HIS A 139 2.46 5.69 -34.47
N GLY A 140 2.78 4.96 -33.39
CA GLY A 140 3.50 5.50 -32.23
C GLY A 140 2.71 6.53 -31.41
N LYS A 141 1.45 6.79 -31.80
CA LYS A 141 0.51 7.73 -31.18
C LYS A 141 -0.91 7.21 -31.37
N LEU A 142 -1.81 7.62 -30.48
CA LEU A 142 -3.24 7.39 -30.63
C LEU A 142 -3.87 8.63 -31.27
N THR A 143 -4.76 8.41 -32.23
CA THR A 143 -5.50 9.44 -32.95
C THR A 143 -6.97 9.36 -32.58
N ASP A 144 -7.55 10.50 -32.17
CA ASP A 144 -8.99 10.63 -31.97
C ASP A 144 -9.61 10.94 -33.35
N SER A 145 -10.33 9.98 -33.92
CA SER A 145 -10.95 10.08 -35.25
C SER A 145 -12.46 10.27 -35.15
#